data_AF-A0AA37NN26-F1
#
_entry.id   AF-A0AA37NN26-F1
#
_cell.length_a   1.000
_cell.length_b   1.000
_cell.length_c   1.000
_cell.angle_alpha   90.00
_cell.angle_beta   90.00
_cell.angle_gamma   90.00
#
_symmetry.space_group_name_H-M   'P 1'
#
loop_
_entity.id
_entity.type
_entity.pdbx_description
1 polymer ?
#
loop_
_entity_poly.entity_id
_entity_poly.type
_entity_poly.pdbx_seq_one_letter_code
_entity_poly.pdbx_strand_id
1 'polypeptide(L)'
;MSDCCKNYYKMCRENASLTQEYAAGALGVSVRQLSDYENDKAPVPDDVVDRMCAAYDTKYLALWHLKNKTRLGQYLPDFFEPESVGDMMFSLALAEDGVSGAYAAIKEIYRDRQLNPEELPAMRKAVSEAQEALNNLTSIVLYAQQRIDEVEKQRDKQD
;
A
#
# COMPACT_ATOMS: atom_id res chain seq x y z
N MET A 1 -2.17 14.77 25.55
CA MET A 1 -3.50 14.19 25.26
C MET A 1 -3.31 13.38 24.00
N SER A 2 -3.46 12.06 24.12
CA SER A 2 -2.97 11.09 23.14
C SER A 2 -3.73 11.21 21.83
N ASP A 3 -3.04 11.61 20.76
CA ASP A 3 -3.47 11.40 19.37
C ASP A 3 -3.55 9.89 19.14
N CYS A 4 -4.68 9.31 19.56
CA CYS A 4 -5.01 7.92 19.32
C CYS A 4 -5.06 7.74 17.81
N CYS A 5 -4.05 7.05 17.28
CA CYS A 5 -3.87 6.68 15.88
C CYS A 5 -5.23 6.53 15.18
N LYS A 6 -5.58 7.49 14.32
CA LYS A 6 -6.78 7.36 13.49
C LYS A 6 -6.64 6.07 12.69
N ASN A 7 -7.61 5.18 12.84
CA ASN A 7 -7.69 3.97 12.04
C ASN A 7 -7.74 4.36 10.54
N TYR A 8 -6.96 3.67 9.70
CA TYR A 8 -6.84 3.98 8.28
C TYR A 8 -8.18 3.89 7.53
N TYR A 9 -9.10 2.99 7.91
CA TYR A 9 -10.46 2.96 7.32
C TYR A 9 -11.19 4.29 7.48
N LYS A 10 -11.12 4.86 8.70
CA LYS A 10 -11.76 6.14 9.02
C LYS A 10 -11.10 7.27 8.25
N MET A 11 -9.78 7.25 8.15
CA MET A 11 -9.02 8.24 7.40
C MET A 11 -9.39 8.22 5.92
N CYS A 12 -9.46 7.05 5.28
CA CYS A 12 -9.87 6.92 3.88
C CYS A 12 -11.29 7.44 3.66
N ARG A 13 -12.23 7.14 4.56
CA ARG A 13 -13.59 7.67 4.49
C ARG A 13 -13.63 9.20 4.59
N GLU A 14 -12.88 9.76 5.54
CA GLU A 14 -12.76 11.22 5.73
C GLU A 14 -12.14 11.89 4.50
N ASN A 15 -11.10 11.31 3.90
CA ASN A 15 -10.47 11.79 2.67
C ASN A 15 -11.43 11.76 1.48
N ALA A 16 -12.27 10.72 1.39
CA ALA A 16 -13.36 10.63 0.41
C ALA A 16 -14.54 11.59 0.72
N SER A 17 -14.46 12.39 1.80
CA SER A 17 -15.49 13.33 2.24
C SER A 17 -16.86 12.69 2.48
N LEU A 18 -16.89 11.42 2.89
CA LEU A 18 -18.13 10.69 3.15
C LEU A 18 -18.52 10.73 4.63
N THR A 19 -19.80 10.95 4.90
CA THR A 19 -20.35 10.76 6.25
C THR A 19 -20.38 9.28 6.61
N GLN A 20 -20.45 8.97 7.90
CA GLN A 20 -20.51 7.59 8.37
C GLN A 20 -21.82 6.91 7.93
N GLU A 21 -22.92 7.67 7.86
CA GLU A 21 -24.23 7.18 7.43
C GLU A 21 -24.22 6.79 5.95
N TYR A 22 -23.66 7.66 5.10
CA TYR A 22 -23.57 7.40 3.66
C TYR A 22 -22.65 6.22 3.38
N ALA A 23 -21.47 6.18 4.01
CA ALA A 23 -20.53 5.08 3.87
C ALA A 23 -21.15 3.76 4.34
N ALA A 24 -21.82 3.72 5.48
CA ALA A 24 -22.48 2.50 5.96
C ALA A 24 -23.52 1.98 4.96
N GLY A 25 -24.30 2.87 4.34
CA GLY A 25 -25.23 2.53 3.26
C GLY A 25 -24.54 1.93 2.04
N ALA A 26 -23.47 2.57 1.55
CA ALA A 26 -22.69 2.09 0.40
C ALA A 26 -22.03 0.72 0.66
N LEU A 27 -21.57 0.51 1.89
CA LEU A 27 -20.93 -0.74 2.34
C LEU A 27 -21.93 -1.83 2.70
N GLY A 28 -23.24 -1.56 2.73
CA GLY A 28 -24.26 -2.52 3.14
C GLY A 28 -24.09 -3.02 4.58
N VAL A 29 -23.64 -2.15 5.48
CA VAL A 29 -23.50 -2.43 6.93
C VAL A 29 -24.25 -1.39 7.75
N SER A 30 -24.51 -1.66 9.02
CA SER A 30 -25.06 -0.63 9.91
C SER A 30 -24.01 0.43 10.27
N VAL A 31 -24.47 1.66 10.55
CA VAL A 31 -23.61 2.77 11.03
C VAL A 31 -22.82 2.35 12.28
N ARG A 32 -23.45 1.55 13.16
CA ARG A 32 -22.80 1.00 14.34
C ARG A 32 -21.66 0.03 13.99
N GLN A 33 -21.87 -0.89 13.05
CA GLN A 33 -20.82 -1.80 12.59
C GLN A 33 -19.65 -1.04 11.95
N LEU A 34 -19.93 -0.06 11.10
CA LEU A 34 -18.88 0.80 10.54
C LEU A 34 -18.12 1.55 11.64
N SER A 35 -18.81 2.03 12.67
CA SER A 35 -18.17 2.65 13.83
C SER A 35 -17.28 1.66 14.60
N ASP A 36 -17.73 0.41 14.77
CA ASP A 36 -16.91 -0.61 15.42
C ASP A 36 -15.66 -0.94 14.58
N TYR A 37 -15.77 -0.98 13.25
CA TYR A 37 -14.62 -1.14 12.34
C TYR A 37 -13.62 0.02 12.42
N GLU A 38 -14.10 1.26 12.38
CA GLU A 38 -13.29 2.47 12.42
C GLU A 38 -12.62 2.74 13.78
N ASN A 39 -13.04 2.04 14.83
CA ASN A 39 -12.47 2.14 16.16
C ASN A 39 -11.76 0.83 16.59
N ASP A 40 -11.45 -0.06 15.64
CA ASP A 40 -10.78 -1.35 15.89
C ASP A 40 -11.49 -2.24 16.93
N LYS A 41 -12.80 -2.08 17.11
CA LYS A 41 -13.61 -2.90 18.02
C LYS A 41 -14.03 -4.24 17.39
N ALA A 42 -14.03 -4.31 16.07
CA ALA A 42 -14.33 -5.52 15.31
C ALA A 42 -13.41 -5.64 14.09
N PRO A 43 -12.99 -6.87 13.70
CA PRO A 43 -12.28 -7.08 12.44
C PRO A 43 -13.21 -6.77 11.27
N VAL A 44 -12.64 -6.20 10.21
CA VAL A 44 -13.37 -5.88 8.97
C VAL A 44 -13.23 -7.07 8.01
N PRO A 45 -14.33 -7.66 7.53
CA PRO A 45 -14.28 -8.71 6.52
C PRO A 45 -13.77 -8.22 5.16
N ASP A 46 -13.07 -9.07 4.41
CA ASP A 46 -12.48 -8.74 3.11
C ASP A 46 -13.50 -8.19 2.08
N ASP A 47 -14.73 -8.72 2.07
CA ASP A 47 -15.81 -8.24 1.18
C ASP A 47 -16.31 -6.84 1.54
N VAL A 48 -16.19 -6.44 2.81
CA VAL A 48 -16.48 -5.08 3.26
C VAL A 48 -15.33 -4.16 2.87
N VAL A 49 -14.08 -4.63 3.00
CA VAL A 49 -12.89 -3.86 2.58
C VAL A 49 -12.88 -3.61 1.08
N ASP A 50 -13.25 -4.59 0.26
CA ASP A 50 -13.40 -4.43 -1.19
C ASP A 50 -14.40 -3.31 -1.53
N ARG A 51 -15.57 -3.34 -0.88
CA ARG A 51 -16.56 -2.26 -0.98
C ARG A 51 -16.04 -0.91 -0.46
N MET A 52 -15.21 -0.89 0.58
CA MET A 52 -14.55 0.33 1.06
C MET A 52 -13.58 0.90 0.03
N CYS A 53 -12.79 0.06 -0.65
CA CYS A 53 -11.86 0.50 -1.69
C CYS A 53 -12.61 1.18 -2.84
N ALA A 54 -13.74 0.59 -3.25
CA ALA A 54 -14.60 1.18 -4.27
C ALA A 54 -15.29 2.48 -3.80
N ALA A 55 -15.84 2.50 -2.58
CA ALA A 55 -16.57 3.65 -2.06
C ALA A 55 -15.65 4.85 -1.72
N TYR A 56 -14.44 4.59 -1.24
CA TYR A 56 -13.48 5.62 -0.81
C TYR A 56 -12.48 6.00 -1.90
N ASP A 57 -12.56 5.33 -3.05
CA ASP A 57 -11.72 5.55 -4.22
C ASP A 57 -10.21 5.46 -3.96
N THR A 58 -9.81 4.43 -3.20
CA THR A 58 -8.39 4.21 -2.88
C THR A 58 -8.04 2.72 -2.84
N LYS A 59 -7.05 2.33 -3.66
CA LYS A 59 -6.52 0.96 -3.69
C LYS A 59 -5.52 0.69 -2.57
N TYR A 60 -4.95 1.75 -1.98
CA TYR A 60 -4.05 1.65 -0.83
C TYR A 60 -4.72 0.96 0.36
N LEU A 61 -6.04 1.12 0.51
CA LEU A 61 -6.80 0.49 1.58
C LEU A 61 -6.75 -1.03 1.54
N ALA A 62 -6.84 -1.65 0.35
CA ALA A 62 -6.76 -3.10 0.21
C ALA A 62 -5.40 -3.63 0.67
N LEU A 63 -4.32 -3.03 0.18
CA LEU A 63 -2.97 -3.48 0.54
C LEU A 63 -2.67 -3.19 2.02
N TRP A 64 -3.13 -2.04 2.54
CA TRP A 64 -3.01 -1.70 3.95
C TRP A 64 -3.72 -2.72 4.83
N HIS A 65 -4.95 -3.10 4.47
CA HIS A 65 -5.72 -4.11 5.18
C HIS A 65 -4.97 -5.44 5.22
N LEU A 66 -4.56 -5.94 4.06
CA LEU A 66 -3.85 -7.22 3.95
C LEU A 66 -2.56 -7.20 4.78
N LYS A 67 -1.81 -6.10 4.71
CA LYS A 67 -0.55 -5.96 5.41
C LYS A 67 -0.69 -5.87 6.93
N ASN A 68 -1.69 -5.12 7.42
CA ASN A 68 -1.78 -4.78 8.85
C ASN A 68 -2.81 -5.59 9.63
N LYS A 69 -3.79 -6.21 8.94
CA LYS A 69 -4.91 -6.92 9.59
C LYS A 69 -4.88 -8.43 9.34
N THR A 70 -3.97 -8.93 8.51
CA THR A 70 -3.82 -10.37 8.25
C THR A 70 -2.47 -10.91 8.72
N ARG A 71 -2.41 -12.20 9.05
CA ARG A 71 -1.16 -12.88 9.42
C ARG A 71 -0.17 -12.97 8.27
N LEU A 72 -0.66 -12.98 7.03
CA LEU A 72 0.17 -13.08 5.84
C LEU A 72 0.78 -11.73 5.43
N GLY A 73 0.32 -10.63 6.05
CA GLY A 73 0.80 -9.28 5.77
C GLY A 73 2.31 -9.08 5.96
N GLN A 74 2.95 -9.89 6.81
CA GLN A 74 4.42 -9.86 7.01
C GLN A 74 5.23 -10.22 5.75
N TYR A 75 4.62 -10.87 4.77
CA TYR A 75 5.26 -11.24 3.51
C TYR A 75 5.01 -10.22 2.39
N LEU A 76 4.19 -9.20 2.64
CA LEU A 76 3.88 -8.15 1.67
C LEU A 76 4.88 -7.00 1.79
N PRO A 77 5.26 -6.36 0.67
CA PRO A 77 6.13 -5.19 0.69
C PRO A 77 5.51 -4.06 1.52
N ASP A 78 6.36 -3.21 2.10
CA ASP A 78 5.89 -1.92 2.60
C ASP A 78 5.52 -1.03 1.42
N PHE A 79 4.74 0.00 1.70
CA PHE A 79 4.34 0.98 0.70
C PHE A 79 3.93 2.26 1.41
N PHE A 80 3.83 3.32 0.63
CA PHE A 80 3.32 4.62 1.05
C PHE A 80 2.48 5.21 -0.07
N GLU A 81 1.72 6.24 0.25
CA GLU A 81 0.88 6.96 -0.71
C GLU A 81 1.61 8.26 -1.11
N PRO A 82 2.14 8.38 -2.36
CA PRO A 82 2.80 9.60 -2.80
C PRO A 82 1.82 10.78 -2.86
N GLU A 83 2.19 11.93 -2.29
CA GLU A 83 1.34 13.12 -2.27
C GLU A 83 1.28 13.83 -3.64
N SER A 84 2.34 13.71 -4.43
CA SER A 84 2.47 14.39 -5.73
C SER A 84 3.09 13.51 -6.81
N VAL A 85 2.97 13.95 -8.07
CA VAL A 85 3.66 13.31 -9.20
C VAL A 85 5.17 13.35 -8.97
N GLY A 86 5.68 14.42 -8.36
CA GLY A 86 7.09 14.59 -8.03
C GLY A 86 7.58 13.51 -7.08
N ASP A 87 6.83 13.23 -6.02
CA ASP A 87 7.17 12.18 -5.05
C ASP A 87 7.19 10.80 -5.72
N MET A 88 6.22 10.54 -6.60
CA MET A 88 6.19 9.30 -7.37
C MET A 88 7.42 9.17 -8.29
N MET A 89 7.75 10.23 -9.04
CA MET A 89 8.89 10.23 -9.96
C MET A 89 10.23 10.09 -9.23
N PHE A 90 10.37 10.74 -8.07
CA PHE A 90 11.55 10.59 -7.23
C PHE A 90 11.67 9.16 -6.68
N SER A 91 10.55 8.59 -6.24
CA SER A 91 10.50 7.19 -5.78
C SER A 91 10.86 6.20 -6.88
N LEU A 92 10.50 6.51 -8.13
CA LEU A 92 10.87 5.70 -9.30
C LEU A 92 12.38 5.73 -9.53
N ALA A 93 13.02 6.90 -9.44
CA ALA A 93 14.47 7.02 -9.55
C ALA A 93 15.18 6.23 -8.43
N LEU A 94 14.72 6.36 -7.18
CA LEU A 94 15.28 5.58 -6.07
C LEU A 94 15.10 4.07 -6.25
N ALA A 95 13.97 3.64 -6.80
CA ALA A 95 13.73 2.23 -7.10
C ALA A 95 14.70 1.72 -8.18
N GLU A 96 14.97 2.50 -9.23
CA GLU A 96 15.94 2.16 -10.27
C GLU A 96 17.35 1.99 -9.71
N ASP A 97 17.78 2.95 -8.87
CA ASP A 97 19.07 2.89 -8.18
C ASP A 97 19.17 1.65 -7.27
N GLY A 98 18.12 1.39 -6.49
CA GLY A 98 18.06 0.24 -5.58
C GLY A 98 18.10 -1.11 -6.31
N VAL A 99 17.35 -1.25 -7.41
CA VAL A 99 17.41 -2.47 -8.26
C VAL A 99 18.81 -2.65 -8.85
N SER A 100 19.41 -1.58 -9.38
CA SER A 100 20.73 -1.63 -10.00
C SER A 100 21.82 -1.98 -8.98
N GLY A 101 21.77 -1.38 -7.80
CA GLY A 101 22.69 -1.66 -6.69
C GLY A 101 22.59 -3.10 -6.20
N ALA A 102 21.36 -3.56 -5.91
CA ALA A 102 21.12 -4.93 -5.48
C ALA A 102 21.56 -5.95 -6.54
N TYR A 103 21.26 -5.70 -7.82
CA TYR A 103 21.70 -6.57 -8.92
C TYR A 103 23.23 -6.68 -8.98
N ALA A 104 23.95 -5.56 -8.91
CA ALA A 104 25.40 -5.55 -8.94
C ALA A 104 26.00 -6.32 -7.74
N ALA A 105 25.46 -6.10 -6.54
CA ALA A 105 25.92 -6.78 -5.33
C ALA A 105 25.67 -8.29 -5.36
N ILE A 106 24.45 -8.72 -5.71
CA ILE A 106 24.08 -10.15 -5.80
C ILE A 106 24.93 -10.85 -6.87
N LYS A 107 25.16 -10.18 -8.01
CA LYS A 107 25.99 -10.72 -9.09
C LYS A 107 27.44 -10.96 -8.64
N GLU A 108 28.01 -10.06 -7.85
CA GLU A 108 29.39 -10.25 -7.36
C GLU A 108 29.47 -11.35 -6.30
N ILE A 109 28.49 -11.41 -5.38
CA ILE A 109 28.45 -12.48 -4.36
C ILE A 109 28.40 -13.85 -5.02
N TYR A 110 27.52 -14.05 -6.00
CA TYR A 110 27.40 -15.35 -6.68
C TYR A 110 28.43 -15.60 -7.78
N ARG A 111 29.52 -14.82 -7.85
CA ARG A 111 30.55 -14.98 -8.88
C ARG A 111 31.21 -16.35 -8.84
N ASP A 112 31.41 -16.89 -7.64
CA ASP A 112 31.97 -18.23 -7.41
C ASP A 112 30.90 -19.35 -7.38
N ARG A 113 29.63 -18.99 -7.60
CA ARG A 113 28.43 -19.83 -7.59
C ARG A 113 28.08 -20.42 -6.21
N GLN A 114 28.64 -19.89 -5.14
CA GLN A 114 28.33 -20.29 -3.77
C GLN A 114 27.96 -19.05 -2.96
N LEU A 115 27.33 -19.26 -1.80
CA LEU A 115 27.08 -18.20 -0.83
C LEU A 115 27.70 -18.64 0.48
N ASN A 116 28.71 -17.91 0.92
CA ASN A 116 29.51 -18.30 2.05
C ASN A 116 29.13 -17.51 3.32
N PRO A 117 29.40 -18.02 4.54
CA PRO A 117 29.02 -17.33 5.78
C PRO A 117 29.53 -15.89 5.90
N GLU A 118 30.72 -15.61 5.33
CA GLU A 118 31.34 -14.28 5.32
C GLU A 118 30.60 -13.28 4.41
N GLU A 119 29.85 -13.76 3.42
CA GLU A 119 29.12 -12.94 2.45
C GLU A 119 27.67 -12.67 2.90
N LEU A 120 27.17 -13.38 3.92
CA LEU A 120 25.82 -13.20 4.44
C LEU A 120 25.49 -11.74 4.83
N PRO A 121 26.42 -10.95 5.41
CA PRO A 121 26.17 -9.53 5.65
C PRO A 121 25.95 -8.74 4.34
N ALA A 122 26.75 -8.99 3.30
CA ALA A 122 26.61 -8.32 2.01
C ALA A 122 25.32 -8.74 1.30
N MET A 123 24.98 -10.03 1.34
CA MET A 123 23.72 -10.55 0.81
C MET A 123 22.50 -9.94 1.53
N ARG A 124 22.53 -9.86 2.87
CA ARG A 124 21.47 -9.20 3.64
C ARG A 124 21.29 -7.74 3.25
N LYS A 125 22.39 -7.01 3.04
CA LYS A 125 22.34 -5.63 2.57
C LYS A 125 21.72 -5.54 1.17
N ALA A 126 22.17 -6.36 0.22
CA ALA A 126 21.64 -6.35 -1.15
C ALA A 126 20.14 -6.71 -1.20
N VAL A 127 19.70 -7.67 -0.38
CA VAL A 127 18.27 -8.01 -0.24
C VAL A 127 17.48 -6.85 0.38
N SER A 128 18.04 -6.14 1.37
CA SER A 128 17.41 -4.96 1.94
C SER A 128 17.22 -3.85 0.90
N GLU A 129 18.25 -3.56 0.09
CA GLU A 129 18.17 -2.59 -1.01
C GLU A 129 17.12 -3.00 -2.06
N ALA A 130 17.07 -4.29 -2.42
CA ALA A 130 16.03 -4.81 -3.31
C ALA A 130 14.62 -4.68 -2.70
N GLN A 131 14.48 -4.90 -1.40
CA GLN A 131 13.21 -4.76 -0.69
C GLN A 131 12.73 -3.30 -0.64
N GLU A 132 13.64 -2.35 -0.40
CA GLU A 132 13.32 -0.91 -0.47
C GLU A 132 12.87 -0.51 -1.88
N ALA A 133 13.56 -1.00 -2.91
CA ALA A 133 13.14 -0.78 -4.29
C ALA A 133 11.76 -1.40 -4.59
N LEU A 134 11.49 -2.60 -4.09
CA LEU A 134 10.17 -3.25 -4.22
C LEU A 134 9.06 -2.45 -3.54
N ASN A 135 9.34 -1.88 -2.36
CA ASN A 135 8.39 -1.04 -1.62
C ASN A 135 8.05 0.24 -2.43
N ASN A 136 9.06 0.87 -3.02
CA ASN A 136 8.88 2.03 -3.90
C ASN A 136 8.07 1.66 -5.15
N LEU A 137 8.43 0.57 -5.84
CA LEU A 137 7.70 0.09 -7.03
C LEU A 137 6.23 -0.23 -6.72
N THR A 138 5.96 -0.84 -5.57
CA THR A 138 4.59 -1.12 -5.13
C THR A 138 3.78 0.17 -4.99
N SER A 139 4.36 1.18 -4.33
CA SER A 139 3.74 2.50 -4.15
C SER A 139 3.49 3.20 -5.49
N ILE A 140 4.44 3.13 -6.42
CA ILE A 140 4.33 3.70 -7.78
C ILE A 140 3.19 3.04 -8.57
N VAL A 141 3.10 1.71 -8.52
CA VAL A 141 2.06 0.95 -9.24
C VAL A 141 0.68 1.32 -8.70
N LEU A 142 0.49 1.36 -7.39
CA LEU A 142 -0.79 1.74 -6.78
C LEU A 142 -1.20 3.16 -7.19
N TYR A 143 -0.25 4.09 -7.13
CA TYR A 143 -0.47 5.47 -7.53
C TYR A 143 -0.87 5.61 -9.01
N ALA A 144 -0.15 4.94 -9.90
CA ALA A 144 -0.45 4.96 -11.33
C ALA A 144 -1.82 4.34 -11.63
N GLN A 145 -2.15 3.22 -10.98
CA GLN A 145 -3.45 2.56 -11.13
C GLN A 145 -4.61 3.44 -10.67
N GLN A 146 -4.47 4.12 -9.53
CA GLN A 146 -5.52 5.04 -9.04
C GLN A 146 -5.77 6.17 -10.04
N ARG A 147 -4.70 6.74 -10.62
CA ARG A 147 -4.85 7.76 -11.68
C ARG A 147 -5.48 7.24 -12.97
N ILE A 148 -5.17 6.00 -13.36
CA ILE A 148 -5.82 5.39 -14.52
C ILE A 148 -7.33 5.34 -14.28
N ASP A 149 -7.76 4.82 -13.13
CA ASP A 149 -9.18 4.73 -12.77
C ASP A 149 -9.84 6.13 -12.73
N GLU A 150 -9.16 7.15 -12.19
CA GLU A 150 -9.66 8.54 -12.18
C GLU A 150 -9.91 9.08 -13.59
N VAL A 151 -8.99 8.84 -14.52
CA VAL A 151 -9.10 9.30 -15.92
C VAL A 151 -10.20 8.53 -16.65
N GLU A 152 -10.30 7.21 -16.46
CA GLU A 152 -11.35 6.38 -17.06
C GLU A 152 -12.75 6.84 -16.61
N LYS A 153 -12.95 7.08 -15.31
CA LYS A 153 -14.20 7.62 -14.77
C LYS A 153 -14.57 9.00 -15.33
N GLN A 154 -13.59 9.82 -15.67
CA GLN A 154 -13.84 11.13 -16.29
C GLN A 154 -14.30 11.00 -17.74
N ARG A 155 -13.74 10.03 -18.48
CA ARG A 155 -14.15 9.74 -19.85
C ARG A 155 -15.59 9.24 -19.91
N ASP A 156 -15.95 8.28 -19.06
CA ASP A 156 -17.30 7.68 -19.05
C ASP A 156 -18.41 8.66 -18.60
N LYS A 157 -18.05 9.80 -17.98
CA LYS A 157 -18.99 10.89 -17.65
C LYS A 157 -19.21 11.88 -18.79
N GLN A 158 -18.37 11.83 -19.84
CA GLN A 158 -18.44 12.72 -21.00
C GLN A 158 -19.17 12.11 -22.19
N ASP A 159 -19.37 10.78 -22.18
CA ASP A 159 -20.16 10.00 -23.15
C ASP A 159 -21.62 9.79 -22.67
#